data_AF-A0A3D3HYH2-F1
#
_entry.id   AF-A0A3D3HYH2-F1
#
_cell.length_a   1.000
_cell.length_b   1.000
_cell.length_c   1.000
_cell.angle_alpha   90.00
_cell.angle_beta   90.00
_cell.angle_gamma   90.00
#
_symmetry.space_group_name_H-M   'P 1'
#
loop_
_entity.id
_entity.type
_entity.pdbx_description
1 polymer ?
#
loop_
_entity_poly.entity_id
_entity_poly.type
_entity_poly.pdbx_seq_one_letter_code
_entity_poly.pdbx_strand_id
1 'polypeptide(L)'
;MFRNVGFADPHQLQADDIPWATAPAEGQPGQRAASFAQDSPLAECAVLSHSEHSWWQSLGNTFRWDATVLLAPTVVESGGCATATLDRDPQNRSVVARLLRLGAVAYTGGSRELPAQSQPLRMEFWNGVLAGETLGEAHMRAQNAGMMAMREQNEDEGGAYRYCTQVQMLFGDPAMAIRLPSPPRVAPARAEVNGDRMTLHAPGEWTVVRGHVPVDWKEWAGKDLFRVRGPGAYSMNTWSGRGRDEETALVPATFTTRRAIRKIELLDKVEAPLGWSGKWYSQANPDGTWTHRLVTRMVDFDQEKGEILRTVDRLQFRLTFE
;
A
#
# COMPACT_ATOMS: atom_id res chain seq x y z
N MET A 1 27.73 -6.78 -11.63
CA MET A 1 27.65 -6.96 -10.16
C MET A 1 27.17 -5.63 -9.60
N PHE A 2 25.86 -5.48 -9.38
CA PHE A 2 25.30 -4.22 -8.92
C PHE A 2 25.65 -4.02 -7.45
N ARG A 3 26.17 -2.84 -7.10
CA ARG A 3 26.49 -2.48 -5.72
C ARG A 3 25.18 -2.32 -4.97
N ASN A 4 24.92 -3.25 -4.04
CA ASN A 4 23.78 -3.20 -3.14
C ASN A 4 23.90 -1.95 -2.24
N VAL A 5 23.22 -0.87 -2.62
CA VAL A 5 22.99 0.31 -1.75
C VAL A 5 21.69 0.15 -0.95
N GLY A 6 21.27 -1.10 -0.71
CA GLY A 6 20.03 -1.41 -0.03
C GLY A 6 19.88 -0.65 1.28
N PHE A 7 18.73 0.04 1.40
CA PHE A 7 17.93 0.34 2.59
C PHE A 7 18.66 0.30 3.96
N ALA A 8 19.87 0.86 4.05
CA ALA A 8 20.64 0.94 5.27
C ALA A 8 20.24 2.17 6.10
N ASP A 9 19.63 3.15 5.45
CA ASP A 9 18.97 4.30 6.05
C ASP A 9 17.53 4.38 5.55
N PRO A 10 16.53 4.66 6.41
CA PRO A 10 15.20 5.05 5.97
C PRO A 10 15.30 6.43 5.34
N HIS A 11 15.82 6.54 4.11
CA HIS A 11 15.76 7.77 3.33
C HIS A 11 14.30 8.01 2.91
N GLN A 12 13.49 8.54 3.83
CA GLN A 12 12.58 9.60 3.42
C GLN A 12 13.50 10.76 3.05
N LEU A 13 13.65 11.06 1.76
CA LEU A 13 14.26 12.31 1.35
C LEU A 13 13.28 13.43 1.75
N GLN A 14 13.52 14.06 2.89
CA GLN A 14 12.94 15.37 3.18
C GLN A 14 13.68 16.42 2.35
N ALA A 15 13.08 17.60 2.16
CA ALA A 15 13.74 18.69 1.44
C ALA A 15 15.12 19.03 2.06
N ASP A 16 15.27 18.83 3.36
CA ASP A 16 16.47 19.09 4.14
C ASP A 16 17.57 18.03 3.95
N ASP A 17 17.23 16.83 3.44
CA ASP A 17 18.17 15.73 3.17
C ASP A 17 18.85 15.85 1.79
N ILE A 18 18.48 16.87 1.02
CA ILE A 18 18.98 17.12 -0.33
C ILE A 18 19.81 18.41 -0.32
N PRO A 19 21.10 18.36 0.07
CA PRO A 19 21.92 19.57 0.25
C PRO A 19 22.17 20.38 -1.03
N TRP A 20 21.88 19.80 -2.20
CA TRP A 20 21.90 20.48 -3.50
C TRP A 20 20.52 21.03 -3.92
N ALA A 21 19.44 20.67 -3.23
CA ALA A 21 18.15 21.31 -3.41
C ALA A 21 18.23 22.70 -2.76
N THR A 22 18.43 23.71 -3.60
CA THR A 22 18.31 25.09 -3.16
C THR A 22 16.85 25.36 -2.84
N ALA A 23 16.53 25.70 -1.59
CA ALA A 23 15.23 26.29 -1.28
C ALA A 23 15.00 27.46 -2.26
N PRO A 24 13.76 27.65 -2.79
CA PRO A 24 13.47 28.80 -3.63
C PRO A 24 14.01 30.07 -2.95
N ALA A 25 14.84 30.83 -3.66
CA ALA A 25 15.31 32.11 -3.17
C ALA A 25 14.09 32.92 -2.72
N GLU A 26 14.14 33.46 -1.51
CA GLU A 26 13.03 34.19 -0.89
C GLU A 26 12.33 35.09 -1.92
N GLY A 27 11.05 34.81 -2.17
CA GLY A 27 10.19 35.66 -2.97
C GLY A 27 9.93 35.25 -4.42
N GLN A 28 10.59 34.23 -5.00
CA GLN A 28 10.11 33.59 -6.24
C GLN A 28 10.22 32.06 -6.16
N PRO A 29 9.13 31.31 -6.41
CA PRO A 29 9.18 29.86 -6.51
C PRO A 29 10.12 29.50 -7.66
N GLY A 30 11.28 28.91 -7.36
CA GLY A 30 12.10 28.29 -8.39
C GLY A 30 11.27 27.27 -9.16
N GLN A 31 11.39 27.24 -10.49
CA GLN A 31 10.75 26.19 -11.27
C GLN A 31 11.40 24.86 -10.88
N ARG A 32 10.66 24.00 -10.17
CA ARG A 32 11.08 22.62 -9.96
C ARG A 32 11.26 21.96 -11.32
N ALA A 33 12.37 21.23 -11.48
CA ALA A 33 12.61 20.46 -12.68
C ALA A 33 11.41 19.54 -12.93
N ALA A 34 10.98 19.46 -14.18
CA ALA A 34 9.76 18.75 -14.56
C ALA A 34 9.92 17.22 -14.48
N SER A 35 11.15 16.72 -14.40
CA SER A 35 11.51 15.32 -14.15
C SER A 35 12.92 15.25 -13.56
N PHE A 36 13.26 14.13 -12.93
CA PHE A 36 14.65 13.86 -12.58
C PHE A 36 15.52 13.61 -13.82
N ALA A 37 16.80 13.95 -13.71
CA ALA A 37 17.79 13.81 -14.77
C ALA A 37 18.51 12.45 -14.73
N GLN A 38 19.31 12.14 -15.76
CA GLN A 38 19.97 10.85 -15.91
C GLN A 38 20.98 10.51 -14.80
N ASP A 39 21.54 11.53 -14.17
CA ASP A 39 22.46 11.45 -13.03
C ASP A 39 21.73 11.33 -11.68
N SER A 40 20.40 11.32 -11.67
CA SER A 40 19.62 11.11 -10.44
C SER A 40 19.74 9.67 -9.95
N PRO A 41 19.92 9.45 -8.62
CA PRO A 41 19.84 8.12 -8.03
C PRO A 41 18.54 7.37 -8.36
N LEU A 42 17.44 8.09 -8.60
CA LEU A 42 16.14 7.50 -8.97
C LEU A 42 16.18 6.76 -10.31
N ALA A 43 17.12 7.09 -11.20
CA ALA A 43 17.32 6.38 -12.45
C ALA A 43 17.91 4.97 -12.25
N GLU A 44 18.50 4.68 -11.08
CA GLU A 44 19.21 3.42 -10.80
C GLU A 44 18.53 2.56 -9.73
N CYS A 45 17.29 2.87 -9.35
CA CYS A 45 16.56 2.13 -8.33
C CYS A 45 15.83 0.91 -8.90
N ALA A 46 15.88 -0.23 -8.21
CA ALA A 46 15.09 -1.42 -8.55
C ALA A 46 13.58 -1.26 -8.28
N VAL A 47 13.22 -0.30 -7.42
CA VAL A 47 11.85 -0.01 -7.01
C VAL A 47 11.68 1.50 -6.88
N LEU A 48 10.55 2.02 -7.38
CA LEU A 48 10.08 3.38 -7.12
C LEU A 48 8.66 3.31 -6.54
N SER A 49 8.46 3.78 -5.31
CA SER A 49 7.13 4.01 -4.75
C SER A 49 6.86 5.51 -4.70
N HIS A 50 5.74 5.93 -5.30
CA HIS A 50 5.42 7.32 -5.53
C HIS A 50 4.03 7.66 -4.97
N SER A 51 3.89 8.82 -4.33
CA SER A 51 2.62 9.29 -3.77
C SER A 51 2.54 10.81 -3.79
N GLU A 52 2.09 11.38 -4.91
CA GLU A 52 1.85 12.81 -5.08
C GLU A 52 0.61 13.02 -5.96
N HIS A 53 0.00 14.21 -5.89
CA HIS A 53 -0.99 14.65 -6.87
C HIS A 53 -0.44 14.47 -8.28
N SER A 54 -1.16 13.72 -9.10
CA SER A 54 -0.70 13.23 -10.40
C SER A 54 -1.86 13.12 -11.37
N TRP A 55 -1.52 12.80 -12.62
CA TRP A 55 -2.47 12.57 -13.70
C TRP A 55 -1.82 11.71 -14.79
N TRP A 56 -2.54 11.45 -15.89
CA TRP A 56 -2.07 10.52 -16.92
C TRP A 56 -0.78 10.96 -17.63
N GLN A 57 -0.41 12.24 -17.55
CA GLN A 57 0.80 12.79 -18.18
C GLN A 57 1.99 12.95 -17.22
N SER A 58 1.82 12.82 -15.90
CA SER A 58 2.93 12.93 -14.95
C SER A 58 2.70 12.23 -13.60
N LEU A 59 3.79 11.70 -13.03
CA LEU A 59 3.91 11.31 -11.63
C LEU A 59 4.30 12.55 -10.82
N GLY A 60 3.29 13.35 -10.49
CA GLY A 60 3.46 14.65 -9.83
C GLY A 60 4.54 15.49 -10.49
N ASN A 61 5.48 15.95 -9.69
CA ASN A 61 6.66 16.70 -10.13
C ASN A 61 7.90 15.81 -10.32
N THR A 62 7.74 14.48 -10.25
CA THR A 62 8.85 13.52 -10.27
C THR A 62 9.21 13.05 -11.67
N PHE A 63 8.21 12.72 -12.50
CA PHE A 63 8.43 12.13 -13.83
C PHE A 63 7.28 12.47 -14.80
N ARG A 64 7.60 12.76 -16.07
CA ARG A 64 6.62 13.14 -17.10
C ARG A 64 6.64 12.24 -18.33
N TRP A 65 5.54 12.26 -19.08
CA TRP A 65 5.40 11.49 -20.31
C TRP A 65 6.44 11.82 -21.40
N ASP A 66 7.05 13.00 -21.34
CA ASP A 66 8.10 13.49 -22.26
C ASP A 66 9.52 13.33 -21.71
N ALA A 67 9.70 12.78 -20.51
CA ALA A 67 11.01 12.56 -19.89
C ALA A 67 11.91 11.68 -20.77
N THR A 68 13.22 11.92 -20.81
CA THR A 68 14.18 11.15 -21.62
C THR A 68 15.15 10.29 -20.81
N VAL A 69 15.03 10.33 -19.48
CA VAL A 69 15.87 9.56 -18.56
C VAL A 69 15.64 8.06 -18.74
N LEU A 70 16.71 7.30 -18.94
CA LEU A 70 16.70 5.85 -18.94
C LEU A 70 16.76 5.35 -17.50
N LEU A 71 15.91 4.36 -17.20
CA LEU A 71 15.82 3.69 -15.92
C LEU A 71 16.57 2.36 -15.99
N ALA A 72 17.29 2.03 -14.93
CA ALA A 72 17.59 0.64 -14.63
C ALA A 72 16.27 -0.16 -14.51
N PRO A 73 16.28 -1.49 -14.75
CA PRO A 73 15.10 -2.32 -14.56
C PRO A 73 14.42 -2.06 -13.22
N THR A 74 13.24 -1.44 -13.25
CA THR A 74 12.58 -0.93 -12.06
C THR A 74 11.10 -1.29 -12.01
N VAL A 75 10.60 -1.60 -10.82
CA VAL A 75 9.17 -1.74 -10.54
C VAL A 75 8.65 -0.45 -9.96
N VAL A 76 7.64 0.14 -10.61
CA VAL A 76 7.06 1.41 -10.18
C VAL A 76 5.68 1.18 -9.57
N GLU A 77 5.44 1.74 -8.39
CA GLU A 77 4.12 1.84 -7.77
C GLU A 77 3.76 3.31 -7.59
N SER A 78 2.53 3.67 -7.93
CA SER A 78 2.03 5.03 -7.78
C SER A 78 0.66 5.06 -7.11
N GLY A 79 0.58 5.82 -6.02
CA GLY A 79 -0.69 6.25 -5.42
C GLY A 79 -1.30 7.50 -6.07
N GLY A 80 -0.69 8.03 -7.12
CA GLY A 80 -1.17 9.21 -7.82
C GLY A 80 -2.37 8.93 -8.73
N CYS A 81 -3.29 9.90 -8.83
CA CYS A 81 -4.48 9.83 -9.66
C CYS A 81 -4.15 9.56 -11.15
N ALA A 82 -4.89 8.64 -11.77
CA ALA A 82 -4.91 8.40 -13.21
C ALA A 82 -3.54 8.11 -13.87
N THR A 83 -2.53 7.73 -13.09
CA THR A 83 -1.16 7.56 -13.57
C THR A 83 -0.97 6.29 -14.43
N ALA A 84 -1.89 5.33 -14.32
CA ALA A 84 -1.93 4.10 -15.10
C ALA A 84 -2.87 4.20 -16.32
N THR A 85 -3.25 5.41 -16.72
CA THR A 85 -4.16 5.66 -17.85
C THR A 85 -3.42 5.55 -19.18
N LEU A 86 -3.94 4.77 -20.12
CA LEU A 86 -3.41 4.65 -21.49
C LEU A 86 -4.32 5.28 -22.55
N ASP A 87 -5.58 5.53 -22.22
CA ASP A 87 -6.67 5.76 -23.17
C ASP A 87 -7.22 7.19 -23.20
N ARG A 88 -6.65 8.13 -22.43
CA ARG A 88 -7.18 9.52 -22.34
C ARG A 88 -6.62 10.51 -23.36
N ASP A 89 -5.50 10.22 -24.00
CA ASP A 89 -4.85 11.14 -24.93
C ASP A 89 -4.86 10.55 -26.36
N PRO A 90 -5.34 11.28 -27.38
CA PRO A 90 -5.43 10.76 -28.76
C PRO A 90 -4.06 10.46 -29.37
N GLN A 91 -2.97 11.01 -28.82
CA GLN A 91 -1.60 10.72 -29.22
C GLN A 91 -0.92 9.71 -28.29
N ASN A 92 -1.68 9.06 -27.40
CA ASN A 92 -1.21 8.07 -26.43
C ASN A 92 -0.08 8.61 -25.53
N ARG A 93 -0.13 9.91 -25.19
CA ARG A 93 0.77 10.52 -24.21
C ARG A 93 0.38 10.05 -22.82
N SER A 94 1.15 9.12 -22.29
CA SER A 94 0.90 8.48 -21.00
C SER A 94 2.21 8.28 -20.24
N VAL A 95 2.19 8.63 -18.94
CA VAL A 95 3.35 8.51 -18.07
C VAL A 95 3.73 7.04 -17.84
N VAL A 96 2.76 6.14 -17.67
CA VAL A 96 3.04 4.70 -17.54
C VAL A 96 3.62 4.13 -18.84
N ALA A 97 3.08 4.51 -20.01
CA ALA A 97 3.63 4.07 -21.29
C ALA A 97 5.06 4.58 -21.48
N ARG A 98 5.37 5.79 -21.01
CA ARG A 98 6.72 6.35 -21.06
C ARG A 98 7.68 5.63 -20.14
N LEU A 99 7.31 5.37 -18.88
CA LEU A 99 8.12 4.64 -17.91
C LEU A 99 8.50 3.25 -18.43
N LEU A 100 7.53 2.51 -18.96
CA LEU A 100 7.78 1.17 -19.54
C LEU A 100 8.72 1.22 -20.76
N ARG A 101 8.65 2.28 -21.58
CA ARG A 101 9.58 2.49 -22.70
C ARG A 101 10.99 2.88 -22.26
N LEU A 102 11.14 3.47 -21.08
CA LEU A 102 12.41 3.97 -20.56
C LEU A 102 13.10 3.01 -19.58
N GLY A 103 12.54 1.83 -19.30
CA GLY A 103 13.21 0.78 -18.53
C GLY A 103 12.44 0.26 -17.31
N ALA A 104 11.26 0.81 -16.99
CA ALA A 104 10.40 0.18 -16.01
C ALA A 104 9.95 -1.21 -16.52
N VAL A 105 10.14 -2.24 -15.69
CA VAL A 105 9.76 -3.62 -16.02
C VAL A 105 8.35 -3.96 -15.57
N ALA A 106 7.82 -3.20 -14.60
CA ALA A 106 6.43 -3.26 -14.20
C ALA A 106 5.96 -1.93 -13.62
N TYR A 107 4.65 -1.72 -13.64
CA TYR A 107 3.99 -0.54 -13.12
C TYR A 107 2.66 -0.92 -12.45
N THR A 108 2.41 -0.43 -11.24
CA THR A 108 1.11 -0.53 -10.58
C THR A 108 0.60 0.86 -10.19
N GLY A 109 -0.68 1.12 -10.45
CA GLY A 109 -1.32 2.40 -10.14
C GLY A 109 -2.75 2.48 -10.67
N GLY A 110 -3.40 3.62 -10.49
CA GLY A 110 -4.78 3.82 -10.91
C GLY A 110 -4.93 4.21 -12.37
N SER A 111 -5.78 3.50 -13.10
CA SER A 111 -6.20 3.88 -14.47
C SER A 111 -7.17 5.07 -14.50
N ARG A 112 -7.67 5.47 -13.34
CA ARG A 112 -8.51 6.64 -13.11
C ARG A 112 -8.06 7.32 -11.80
N GLU A 113 -8.75 8.37 -11.42
CA GLU A 113 -8.50 9.11 -10.19
C GLU A 113 -8.44 8.12 -8.99
N LEU A 114 -7.45 8.25 -8.10
CA LEU A 114 -7.33 7.38 -6.93
C LEU A 114 -7.47 8.23 -5.66
N PRO A 115 -8.52 8.03 -4.87
CA PRO A 115 -8.62 8.66 -3.58
C PRO A 115 -7.75 7.90 -2.57
N ALA A 116 -7.66 8.44 -1.36
CA ALA A 116 -6.81 7.88 -0.32
C ALA A 116 -7.28 6.51 0.21
N GLN A 117 -8.52 6.12 -0.07
CA GLN A 117 -9.07 4.76 0.12
C GLN A 117 -8.33 3.69 -0.71
N SER A 118 -7.44 4.07 -1.63
CA SER A 118 -6.55 3.14 -2.32
C SER A 118 -5.43 2.56 -1.43
N GLN A 119 -5.21 3.10 -0.22
CA GLN A 119 -4.11 2.74 0.66
C GLN A 119 -3.99 1.22 0.96
N PRO A 120 -5.08 0.46 1.22
CA PRO A 120 -4.98 -0.99 1.40
C PRO A 120 -4.34 -1.70 0.20
N LEU A 121 -4.73 -1.32 -1.01
CA LEU A 121 -4.20 -1.92 -2.26
C LEU A 121 -2.69 -1.69 -2.36
N ARG A 122 -2.26 -0.46 -2.07
CA ARG A 122 -0.84 -0.06 -2.17
C ARG A 122 0.03 -0.79 -1.15
N MET A 123 -0.42 -0.83 0.11
CA MET A 123 0.34 -1.47 1.19
C MET A 123 0.39 -2.98 1.02
N GLU A 124 -0.71 -3.62 0.65
CA GLU A 124 -0.73 -5.08 0.48
C GLU A 124 -0.02 -5.55 -0.78
N PHE A 125 0.05 -4.73 -1.84
CA PHE A 125 0.97 -4.99 -2.96
C PHE A 125 2.41 -5.07 -2.46
N TRP A 126 2.87 -4.08 -1.70
CA TRP A 126 4.23 -4.09 -1.17
C TRP A 126 4.46 -5.18 -0.12
N ASN A 127 3.48 -5.50 0.73
CA ASN A 127 3.57 -6.63 1.65
C ASN A 127 3.74 -7.96 0.88
N GLY A 128 3.06 -8.15 -0.25
CA GLY A 128 3.22 -9.33 -1.11
C GLY A 128 4.61 -9.39 -1.76
N VAL A 129 5.03 -8.30 -2.40
CA VAL A 129 6.37 -8.21 -3.03
C VAL A 129 7.48 -8.46 -2.01
N LEU A 130 7.39 -7.86 -0.82
CA LEU A 130 8.37 -8.03 0.26
C LEU A 130 8.28 -9.39 0.95
N ALA A 131 7.18 -10.13 0.77
CA ALA A 131 7.07 -11.54 1.16
C ALA A 131 7.66 -12.50 0.12
N GLY A 132 8.14 -12.00 -1.03
CA GLY A 132 8.72 -12.78 -2.10
C GLY A 132 7.71 -13.33 -3.11
N GLU A 133 6.47 -12.82 -3.10
CA GLU A 133 5.46 -13.14 -4.09
C GLU A 133 5.85 -12.58 -5.48
N THR A 134 5.38 -13.23 -6.54
CA THR A 134 5.40 -12.63 -7.88
C THR A 134 4.55 -11.36 -7.92
N LEU A 135 4.78 -10.49 -8.90
CA LEU A 135 4.01 -9.25 -9.03
C LEU A 135 2.51 -9.51 -9.22
N GLY A 136 2.15 -10.59 -9.92
CA GLY A 136 0.77 -11.01 -10.09
C GLY A 136 0.13 -11.49 -8.79
N GLU A 137 0.84 -12.30 -8.00
CA GLU A 137 0.40 -12.72 -6.66
C GLU A 137 0.24 -11.53 -5.72
N ALA A 138 1.22 -10.61 -5.69
CA ALA A 138 1.18 -9.40 -4.90
C ALA A 138 0.03 -8.46 -5.32
N HIS A 139 -0.25 -8.35 -6.62
CA HIS A 139 -1.41 -7.59 -7.10
C HIS A 139 -2.73 -8.26 -6.71
N MET A 140 -2.84 -9.59 -6.81
CA MET A 140 -4.02 -10.32 -6.32
C MET A 140 -4.19 -10.16 -4.81
N ARG A 141 -3.11 -10.15 -4.03
CA ARG A 141 -3.11 -9.86 -2.61
C ARG A 141 -3.63 -8.46 -2.31
N ALA A 142 -3.17 -7.45 -3.06
CA ALA A 142 -3.69 -6.10 -2.99
C ALA A 142 -5.20 -6.07 -3.24
N GLN A 143 -5.67 -6.66 -4.35
CA GLN A 143 -7.10 -6.72 -4.68
C GLN A 143 -7.93 -7.40 -3.58
N ASN A 144 -7.40 -8.46 -2.98
CA ASN A 144 -8.03 -9.14 -1.84
C ASN A 144 -8.17 -8.21 -0.62
N ALA A 145 -7.18 -7.36 -0.35
CA ALA A 145 -7.25 -6.36 0.71
C ALA A 145 -8.28 -5.27 0.41
N GLY A 146 -8.38 -4.84 -0.85
CA GLY A 146 -9.43 -3.94 -1.32
C GLY A 146 -10.83 -4.52 -1.07
N MET A 147 -11.05 -5.80 -1.41
CA MET A 147 -12.30 -6.50 -1.13
C MET A 147 -12.60 -6.57 0.37
N MET A 148 -11.61 -6.83 1.22
CA MET A 148 -11.81 -6.82 2.67
C MET A 148 -12.15 -5.43 3.20
N ALA A 149 -11.50 -4.38 2.71
CA ALA A 149 -11.83 -3.01 3.07
C ALA A 149 -13.26 -2.62 2.64
N MET A 150 -13.70 -3.04 1.45
CA MET A 150 -15.09 -2.88 1.01
C MET A 150 -16.06 -3.52 2.01
N ARG A 151 -15.78 -4.77 2.43
CA ARG A 151 -16.62 -5.46 3.41
C ARG A 151 -16.64 -4.76 4.76
N GLU A 152 -15.48 -4.33 5.27
CA GLU A 152 -15.39 -3.59 6.53
C GLU A 152 -16.25 -2.33 6.52
N GLN A 153 -16.29 -1.61 5.40
CA GLN A 153 -17.05 -0.37 5.24
C GLN A 153 -18.49 -0.56 4.72
N ASN A 154 -18.91 -1.80 4.46
CA ASN A 154 -20.20 -2.13 3.82
C ASN A 154 -20.38 -1.49 2.42
N GLU A 155 -19.30 -1.37 1.65
CA GLU A 155 -19.27 -0.79 0.31
C GLU A 155 -19.44 -1.86 -0.81
N ASP A 156 -20.09 -2.98 -0.48
CA ASP A 156 -20.28 -4.10 -1.41
C ASP A 156 -21.06 -3.68 -2.66
N GLU A 157 -22.02 -2.76 -2.58
CA GLU A 157 -22.83 -2.30 -3.73
C GLU A 157 -22.26 -1.05 -4.42
N GLY A 158 -21.31 -0.37 -3.79
CA GLY A 158 -20.80 0.93 -4.22
C GLY A 158 -19.96 1.58 -3.12
N GLY A 159 -18.99 2.42 -3.49
CA GLY A 159 -18.16 3.12 -2.50
C GLY A 159 -16.75 3.39 -3.00
N ALA A 160 -15.98 4.12 -2.19
CA ALA A 160 -14.63 4.56 -2.55
C ALA A 160 -13.64 3.40 -2.63
N TYR A 161 -13.70 2.43 -1.72
CA TYR A 161 -12.86 1.22 -1.75
C TYR A 161 -13.22 0.31 -2.93
N ARG A 162 -14.52 0.18 -3.24
CA ARG A 162 -14.97 -0.57 -4.42
C ARG A 162 -14.45 0.06 -5.71
N TYR A 163 -14.58 1.38 -5.82
CA TYR A 163 -14.04 2.13 -6.95
C TYR A 163 -12.53 1.93 -7.10
N CYS A 164 -11.74 2.10 -6.02
CA CYS A 164 -10.29 1.90 -6.05
C CYS A 164 -9.89 0.50 -6.55
N THR A 165 -10.58 -0.54 -6.06
CA THR A 165 -10.36 -1.95 -6.45
C THR A 165 -10.56 -2.14 -7.95
N GLN A 166 -11.55 -1.47 -8.55
CA GLN A 166 -11.85 -1.58 -9.99
C GLN A 166 -10.88 -0.83 -10.89
N VAL A 167 -10.23 0.23 -10.40
CA VAL A 167 -9.38 1.08 -11.24
C VAL A 167 -7.88 0.83 -11.07
N GLN A 168 -7.47 0.07 -10.06
CA GLN A 168 -6.08 -0.32 -9.84
C GLN A 168 -5.61 -1.32 -10.91
N MET A 169 -4.51 -0.99 -11.59
CA MET A 169 -3.94 -1.79 -12.67
C MET A 169 -2.53 -2.27 -12.31
N LEU A 170 -2.15 -3.41 -12.90
CA LEU A 170 -0.77 -3.88 -13.02
C LEU A 170 -0.41 -3.99 -14.51
N PHE A 171 0.69 -3.36 -14.90
CA PHE A 171 1.34 -3.55 -16.19
C PHE A 171 2.71 -4.19 -15.97
N GLY A 172 3.10 -5.11 -16.86
CA GLY A 172 4.35 -5.87 -16.77
C GLY A 172 4.08 -7.37 -16.78
N ASP A 173 5.14 -8.15 -16.54
CA ASP A 173 5.02 -9.61 -16.43
C ASP A 173 4.54 -9.99 -15.01
N PRO A 174 3.32 -10.56 -14.86
CA PRO A 174 2.82 -10.96 -13.55
C PRO A 174 3.61 -12.10 -12.91
N ALA A 175 4.37 -12.88 -13.69
CA ALA A 175 5.21 -13.97 -13.16
C ALA A 175 6.56 -13.47 -12.62
N MET A 176 6.90 -12.19 -12.82
CA MET A 176 8.14 -11.64 -12.31
C MET A 176 8.14 -11.58 -10.78
N ALA A 177 9.24 -12.01 -10.15
CA ALA A 177 9.50 -11.79 -8.73
C ALA A 177 10.72 -10.89 -8.55
N ILE A 178 10.63 -9.91 -7.65
CA ILE A 178 11.76 -9.04 -7.32
C ILE A 178 12.70 -9.81 -6.38
N ARG A 179 13.99 -9.84 -6.69
CA ARG A 179 14.99 -10.38 -5.76
C ARG A 179 15.10 -9.49 -4.54
N LEU A 180 14.77 -10.04 -3.37
CA LEU A 180 15.00 -9.38 -2.08
C LEU A 180 16.45 -9.62 -1.62
N PRO A 181 17.17 -8.58 -1.16
CA PRO A 181 18.58 -8.70 -0.79
C PRO A 181 18.79 -9.49 0.51
N SER A 182 17.81 -9.48 1.40
CA SER A 182 17.82 -10.22 2.67
C SER A 182 16.39 -10.48 3.15
N PRO A 183 16.17 -11.49 4.02
CA PRO A 183 14.93 -11.64 4.76
C PRO A 183 14.58 -10.40 5.59
N PRO A 184 13.30 -10.18 5.94
CA PRO A 184 12.89 -9.08 6.80
C PRO A 184 13.48 -9.23 8.21
N ARG A 185 13.88 -8.11 8.83
CA ARG A 185 14.44 -8.07 10.19
C ARG A 185 13.37 -8.26 11.27
N VAL A 186 12.15 -7.82 10.98
CA VAL A 186 10.98 -7.90 11.87
C VAL A 186 10.03 -8.95 11.28
N ALA A 187 9.53 -9.84 12.13
CA ALA A 187 8.56 -10.84 11.71
C ALA A 187 7.25 -10.15 11.26
N PRO A 188 6.74 -10.44 10.05
CA PRO A 188 5.47 -9.89 9.62
C PRO A 188 4.29 -10.55 10.35
N ALA A 189 3.17 -9.84 10.37
CA ALA A 189 1.88 -10.40 10.70
C ALA A 189 1.59 -11.66 9.88
N ARG A 190 0.97 -12.66 10.52
CA ARG A 190 0.71 -13.95 9.89
C ARG A 190 -0.40 -14.71 10.60
N ALA A 191 -1.12 -15.53 9.83
CA ALA A 191 -2.10 -16.47 10.34
C ALA A 191 -1.53 -17.89 10.33
N GLU A 192 -1.68 -18.60 11.44
CA GLU A 192 -1.44 -20.04 11.55
C GLU A 192 -2.78 -20.75 11.69
N VAL A 193 -3.01 -21.81 10.90
CA VAL A 193 -4.24 -22.60 10.96
C VAL A 193 -3.89 -24.05 11.26
N ASN A 194 -4.49 -24.61 12.31
CA ASN A 194 -4.33 -26.00 12.70
C ASN A 194 -5.72 -26.58 13.03
N GLY A 195 -6.25 -27.39 12.11
CA GLY A 195 -7.58 -27.97 12.23
C GLY A 195 -8.67 -26.89 12.31
N ASP A 196 -9.41 -26.89 13.41
CA ASP A 196 -10.50 -25.96 13.72
C ASP A 196 -10.02 -24.69 14.46
N ARG A 197 -8.71 -24.49 14.61
CA ARG A 197 -8.14 -23.32 15.27
C ARG A 197 -7.30 -22.49 14.32
N MET A 198 -7.46 -21.18 14.40
CA MET A 198 -6.56 -20.21 13.79
C MET A 198 -5.96 -19.32 14.87
N THR A 199 -4.65 -19.07 14.79
CA THR A 199 -3.97 -18.04 15.57
C THR A 199 -3.47 -16.97 14.61
N LEU A 200 -3.94 -15.74 14.80
CA LEU A 200 -3.45 -14.58 14.08
C LEU A 200 -2.42 -13.86 14.94
N HIS A 201 -1.24 -13.60 14.40
CA HIS A 201 -0.16 -12.91 15.09
C HIS A 201 -0.02 -11.50 14.52
N ALA A 202 0.14 -10.52 15.42
CA ALA A 202 0.57 -9.18 15.07
C ALA A 202 1.98 -9.20 14.45
N PRO A 203 2.39 -8.12 13.75
CA PRO A 203 3.79 -7.93 13.42
C PRO A 203 4.66 -7.94 14.69
N GLY A 204 5.92 -8.35 14.55
CA GLY A 204 6.88 -8.36 15.65
C GLY A 204 7.20 -6.96 16.21
N GLU A 205 6.90 -5.91 15.45
CA GLU A 205 7.06 -4.52 15.85
C GLU A 205 6.02 -3.63 15.16
N TRP A 206 5.50 -2.64 15.89
CA TRP A 206 4.73 -1.53 15.36
C TRP A 206 5.58 -0.25 15.38
N THR A 207 5.68 0.42 14.25
CA THR A 207 6.45 1.66 14.10
C THR A 207 5.50 2.83 13.89
N VAL A 208 5.66 3.87 14.70
CA VAL A 208 4.97 5.15 14.48
C VAL A 208 5.81 6.01 13.54
N VAL A 209 5.18 6.51 12.49
CA VAL A 209 5.81 7.41 11.50
C VAL A 209 5.05 8.72 11.43
N ARG A 210 5.76 9.84 11.41
CA ARG A 210 5.16 11.15 11.14
C ARG A 210 4.78 11.21 9.66
N GLY A 211 3.52 11.52 9.38
CA GLY A 211 3.01 11.74 8.04
C GLY A 211 3.35 13.14 7.55
N HIS A 212 3.59 13.27 6.25
CA HIS A 212 3.60 14.58 5.61
C HIS A 212 2.16 15.07 5.46
N VAL A 213 1.86 16.25 5.99
CA VAL A 213 0.57 16.94 5.82
C VAL A 213 0.74 18.00 4.73
N PRO A 214 0.12 17.82 3.55
CA PRO A 214 0.17 18.82 2.49
C PRO A 214 -0.44 20.14 2.95
N VAL A 215 0.12 21.27 2.51
CA VAL A 215 -0.37 22.62 2.84
C VAL A 215 -1.84 22.81 2.44
N ASP A 216 -2.30 22.11 1.41
CA ASP A 216 -3.67 22.19 0.91
C ASP A 216 -4.70 21.50 1.84
N TRP A 217 -4.23 20.73 2.83
CA TRP A 217 -5.07 20.13 3.87
C TRP A 217 -5.32 21.16 4.98
N LYS A 218 -6.17 22.14 4.67
CA LYS A 218 -6.39 23.34 5.51
C LYS A 218 -6.72 23.03 6.98
N GLU A 219 -7.40 21.94 7.27
CA GLU A 219 -7.76 21.52 8.65
C GLU A 219 -6.55 21.03 9.47
N TRP A 220 -5.53 20.52 8.78
CA TRP A 220 -4.32 19.93 9.35
C TRP A 220 -3.08 20.79 9.13
N ALA A 221 -3.21 21.94 8.47
CA ALA A 221 -2.10 22.85 8.23
C ALA A 221 -1.38 23.21 9.53
N GLY A 222 -0.08 22.90 9.61
CA GLY A 222 0.77 23.15 10.78
C GLY A 222 0.58 22.16 11.94
N LYS A 223 -0.24 21.12 11.78
CA LYS A 223 -0.39 20.04 12.75
C LYS A 223 0.40 18.80 12.33
N ASP A 224 0.85 18.05 13.32
CA ASP A 224 1.44 16.74 13.09
C ASP A 224 0.37 15.67 13.06
N LEU A 225 0.41 14.86 12.00
CA LEU A 225 -0.33 13.62 11.91
C LEU A 225 0.65 12.47 11.88
N PHE A 226 0.36 11.46 12.67
CA PHE A 226 1.17 10.26 12.76
C PHE A 226 0.43 9.07 12.19
N ARG A 227 1.17 8.02 11.84
CA ARG A 227 0.62 6.80 11.29
C ARG A 227 1.31 5.61 11.92
N VAL A 228 0.60 4.51 12.14
CA VAL A 228 1.18 3.29 12.70
C VAL A 228 1.38 2.24 11.62
N ARG A 229 2.58 1.67 11.53
CA ARG A 229 2.97 0.70 10.49
C ARG A 229 3.46 -0.57 11.15
N GLY A 230 3.23 -1.70 10.48
CA GLY A 230 3.70 -2.99 10.92
C GLY A 230 3.85 -3.91 9.71
N PRO A 231 4.94 -4.69 9.58
CA PRO A 231 5.12 -5.57 8.44
C PRO A 231 3.98 -6.58 8.31
N GLY A 232 3.40 -6.72 7.12
CA GLY A 232 2.24 -7.59 6.88
C GLY A 232 0.90 -7.04 7.38
N ALA A 233 0.86 -5.83 7.94
CA ALA A 233 -0.37 -5.08 8.20
C ALA A 233 -0.60 -4.02 7.11
N TYR A 234 -1.83 -3.56 6.97
CA TYR A 234 -2.18 -2.45 6.08
C TYR A 234 -3.17 -1.49 6.74
N SER A 235 -3.30 -0.29 6.18
CA SER A 235 -4.19 0.73 6.73
C SER A 235 -5.38 1.01 5.82
N MET A 236 -6.58 1.05 6.43
CA MET A 236 -7.74 1.72 5.86
C MET A 236 -7.65 3.21 6.17
N ASN A 237 -8.02 4.02 5.18
CA ASN A 237 -7.87 5.46 5.20
C ASN A 237 -9.19 6.11 4.78
N THR A 238 -9.73 7.00 5.61
CA THR A 238 -10.86 7.87 5.21
C THR A 238 -10.40 9.31 5.25
N TRP A 239 -10.40 9.97 4.10
CA TRP A 239 -10.04 11.38 3.96
C TRP A 239 -11.19 12.12 3.30
N SER A 240 -12.05 12.75 4.10
CA SER A 240 -13.16 13.56 3.59
C SER A 240 -13.79 14.42 4.68
N GLY A 241 -13.22 15.60 4.93
CA GLY A 241 -13.88 16.91 5.16
C GLY A 241 -15.03 17.06 6.16
N ARG A 242 -15.39 16.04 6.95
CA ARG A 242 -16.43 16.10 7.98
C ARG A 242 -16.02 15.29 9.22
N GLY A 243 -14.96 15.77 9.89
CA GLY A 243 -14.77 15.51 11.31
C GLY A 243 -14.21 14.15 11.73
N ARG A 244 -13.52 13.42 10.82
CA ARG A 244 -12.48 12.44 11.18
C ARG A 244 -11.73 11.98 9.94
N ASP A 245 -10.56 12.54 9.75
CA ASP A 245 -9.54 11.89 8.93
C ASP A 245 -8.87 10.82 9.80
N GLU A 246 -9.18 9.55 9.53
CA GLU A 246 -8.79 8.43 10.38
C GLU A 246 -8.01 7.40 9.56
N GLU A 247 -6.95 6.91 10.19
CA GLU A 247 -6.22 5.73 9.74
C GLU A 247 -6.47 4.55 10.68
N THR A 248 -7.01 3.44 10.15
CA THR A 248 -7.17 2.20 10.90
C THR A 248 -6.23 1.13 10.37
N ALA A 249 -5.22 0.76 11.17
CA ALA A 249 -4.34 -0.36 10.87
C ALA A 249 -5.04 -1.70 11.12
N LEU A 250 -4.96 -2.57 10.12
CA LEU A 250 -5.57 -3.90 10.08
C LEU A 250 -4.51 -4.96 9.83
N VAL A 251 -4.66 -6.08 10.53
CA VAL A 251 -3.87 -7.30 10.36
C VAL A 251 -4.72 -8.30 9.55
N PRO A 252 -4.34 -8.61 8.29
CA PRO A 252 -5.04 -9.60 7.48
C PRO A 252 -4.70 -11.04 7.92
N ALA A 253 -5.70 -11.90 7.86
CA ALA A 253 -5.52 -13.35 7.86
C ALA A 253 -6.03 -13.90 6.53
N THR A 254 -5.16 -14.55 5.77
CA THR A 254 -5.51 -15.28 4.55
C THR A 254 -5.01 -16.71 4.66
N PHE A 255 -5.88 -17.68 4.41
CA PHE A 255 -5.52 -19.09 4.48
C PHE A 255 -6.43 -19.95 3.61
N THR A 256 -5.90 -21.08 3.15
CA THR A 256 -6.58 -22.02 2.26
C THR A 256 -6.90 -23.31 2.98
N THR A 257 -8.12 -23.83 2.80
CA THR A 257 -8.56 -25.11 3.37
C THR A 257 -9.28 -25.95 2.31
N ARG A 258 -9.64 -27.19 2.64
CA ARG A 258 -10.40 -28.07 1.73
C ARG A 258 -11.93 -27.92 1.85
N ARG A 259 -12.42 -27.17 2.84
CA ARG A 259 -13.85 -27.08 3.18
C ARG A 259 -14.23 -25.62 3.35
N ALA A 260 -15.44 -25.24 2.95
CA ALA A 260 -15.94 -23.91 3.26
C ALA A 260 -16.05 -23.72 4.79
N ILE A 261 -15.87 -22.49 5.24
CA ILE A 261 -16.10 -22.11 6.63
C ILE A 261 -17.56 -21.71 6.78
N ARG A 262 -18.25 -22.39 7.69
CA ARG A 262 -19.60 -22.07 8.13
C ARG A 262 -19.63 -20.97 9.18
N LYS A 263 -18.65 -20.94 10.09
CA LYS A 263 -18.59 -19.98 11.20
C LYS A 263 -17.15 -19.71 11.64
N ILE A 264 -16.86 -18.46 12.01
CA ILE A 264 -15.63 -18.06 12.71
C ILE A 264 -16.03 -17.43 14.04
N GLU A 265 -15.33 -17.78 15.11
CA GLU A 265 -15.55 -17.23 16.45
C GLU A 265 -14.23 -16.75 17.02
N LEU A 266 -14.15 -15.47 17.42
CA LEU A 266 -13.04 -14.96 18.21
C LEU A 266 -13.13 -15.53 19.64
N LEU A 267 -12.06 -16.18 20.09
CA LEU A 267 -12.00 -16.83 21.41
C LEU A 267 -11.46 -15.88 22.49
N ASP A 268 -10.56 -14.97 22.11
CA ASP A 268 -9.96 -14.02 23.05
C ASP A 268 -10.92 -12.87 23.36
N LYS A 269 -10.93 -12.45 24.63
CA LYS A 269 -11.65 -11.24 25.06
C LYS A 269 -10.69 -10.05 24.99
N VAL A 270 -10.94 -9.15 24.05
CA VAL A 270 -10.18 -7.91 23.87
C VAL A 270 -11.09 -6.70 24.01
N GLU A 271 -10.54 -5.60 24.49
CA GLU A 271 -11.29 -4.35 24.64
C GLU A 271 -11.36 -3.57 23.32
N ALA A 272 -12.53 -2.99 23.05
CA ALA A 272 -12.70 -2.11 21.91
C ALA A 272 -11.69 -0.93 21.97
N PRO A 273 -11.15 -0.51 20.81
CA PRO A 273 -11.52 -0.92 19.46
C PRO A 273 -10.77 -2.16 18.92
N LEU A 274 -9.94 -2.83 19.73
CA LEU A 274 -9.22 -4.02 19.30
C LEU A 274 -10.18 -5.20 19.08
N GLY A 275 -9.80 -6.11 18.18
CA GLY A 275 -10.54 -7.33 17.90
C GLY A 275 -10.95 -7.50 16.43
N TRP A 276 -12.00 -8.28 16.23
CA TRP A 276 -12.49 -8.65 14.90
C TRP A 276 -13.91 -8.13 14.69
N SER A 277 -14.18 -7.61 13.49
CA SER A 277 -15.47 -7.05 13.08
C SER A 277 -16.58 -8.09 12.90
N GLY A 278 -16.24 -9.38 12.91
CA GLY A 278 -17.17 -10.45 12.56
C GLY A 278 -17.33 -10.67 11.06
N LYS A 279 -16.60 -9.93 10.22
CA LYS A 279 -16.69 -10.03 8.76
C LYS A 279 -15.55 -10.87 8.19
N TRP A 280 -15.88 -11.70 7.20
CA TRP A 280 -14.91 -12.49 6.45
C TRP A 280 -15.41 -12.70 5.01
N TYR A 281 -14.50 -13.16 4.15
CA TYR A 281 -14.80 -13.57 2.80
C TYR A 281 -14.25 -14.98 2.55
N SER A 282 -15.03 -15.81 1.87
CA SER A 282 -14.63 -17.15 1.46
C SER A 282 -14.85 -17.31 -0.03
N GLN A 283 -13.88 -17.91 -0.72
CA GLN A 283 -13.92 -18.12 -2.16
C GLN A 283 -13.50 -19.55 -2.48
N ALA A 284 -14.29 -20.24 -3.30
CA ALA A 284 -13.92 -21.53 -3.85
C ALA A 284 -12.89 -21.34 -4.97
N ASN A 285 -11.85 -22.16 -4.94
CA ASN A 285 -10.82 -22.24 -5.95
C ASN A 285 -11.17 -23.35 -6.96
N PRO A 286 -10.69 -23.26 -8.22
CA PRO A 286 -10.95 -24.29 -9.24
C PRO A 286 -10.44 -25.69 -8.88
N ASP A 287 -9.46 -25.80 -7.98
CA ASP A 287 -8.90 -27.06 -7.48
C ASP A 287 -9.74 -27.70 -6.34
N GLY A 288 -10.90 -27.12 -6.02
CA GLY A 288 -11.80 -27.59 -4.98
C GLY A 288 -11.41 -27.13 -3.56
N THR A 289 -10.33 -26.36 -3.41
CA THR A 289 -10.00 -25.72 -2.13
C THR A 289 -10.79 -24.43 -1.92
N TRP A 290 -10.71 -23.87 -0.71
CA TRP A 290 -11.37 -22.63 -0.34
C TRP A 290 -10.35 -21.68 0.29
N THR A 291 -10.28 -20.44 -0.20
CA THR A 291 -9.46 -19.38 0.41
C THR A 291 -10.35 -18.49 1.25
N HIS A 292 -9.99 -18.34 2.52
CA HIS A 292 -10.69 -17.53 3.51
C HIS A 292 -9.87 -16.31 3.89
N ARG A 293 -10.57 -15.19 4.10
CA ARG A 293 -9.97 -13.88 4.39
C ARG A 293 -10.76 -13.17 5.46
N LEU A 294 -10.05 -12.66 6.47
CA LEU A 294 -10.60 -11.73 7.45
C LEU A 294 -9.51 -10.74 7.86
N VAL A 295 -9.91 -9.66 8.52
CA VAL A 295 -9.00 -8.61 8.98
C VAL A 295 -9.33 -8.26 10.42
N THR A 296 -8.33 -7.89 11.20
CA THR A 296 -8.50 -7.60 12.62
C THR A 296 -7.75 -6.34 13.02
N ARG A 297 -8.24 -5.65 14.04
CA ARG A 297 -7.52 -4.53 14.67
C ARG A 297 -6.73 -5.06 15.85
N MET A 298 -5.40 -5.06 15.73
CA MET A 298 -4.47 -5.53 16.77
C MET A 298 -3.62 -4.40 17.37
N VAL A 299 -3.85 -3.16 16.92
CA VAL A 299 -3.25 -1.96 17.47
C VAL A 299 -4.29 -0.84 17.57
N ASP A 300 -4.24 -0.11 18.68
CA ASP A 300 -5.02 1.09 18.95
C ASP A 300 -4.05 2.26 19.08
N PHE A 301 -4.32 3.34 18.36
CA PHE A 301 -3.33 4.37 18.07
C PHE A 301 -3.98 5.75 18.02
N ASP A 302 -3.33 6.73 18.65
CA ASP A 302 -3.70 8.14 18.61
C ASP A 302 -2.90 8.83 17.48
N GLN A 303 -3.59 9.11 16.38
CA GLN A 303 -3.01 9.74 15.19
C GLN A 303 -2.52 11.17 15.41
N GLU A 304 -3.10 11.92 16.34
CA GLU A 304 -2.70 13.31 16.60
C GLU A 304 -1.47 13.37 17.51
N LYS A 305 -1.34 12.42 18.44
CA LYS A 305 -0.20 12.37 19.38
C LYS A 305 0.95 11.48 18.92
N GLY A 306 0.70 10.56 18.00
CA GLY A 306 1.69 9.55 17.62
C GLY A 306 1.91 8.50 18.71
N GLU A 307 0.89 8.20 19.51
CA GLU A 307 0.99 7.28 20.64
C GLU A 307 0.25 5.98 20.34
N ILE A 308 0.93 4.84 20.55
CA ILE A 308 0.27 3.54 20.59
C ILE A 308 -0.39 3.40 21.96
N LEU A 309 -1.72 3.32 21.98
CA LEU A 309 -2.50 3.24 23.20
C LEU A 309 -2.53 1.81 23.74
N ARG A 310 -2.79 0.82 22.87
CA ARG A 310 -2.89 -0.60 23.20
C ARG A 310 -2.50 -1.47 22.00
N THR A 311 -1.94 -2.65 22.28
CA THR A 311 -1.65 -3.69 21.28
C THR A 311 -2.11 -5.05 21.77
N VAL A 312 -2.33 -5.97 20.85
CA VAL A 312 -2.51 -7.39 21.13
C VAL A 312 -1.58 -8.18 20.21
N ASP A 313 -0.73 -9.03 20.79
CA ASP A 313 0.29 -9.75 20.02
C ASP A 313 -0.29 -10.92 19.22
N ARG A 314 -1.39 -11.51 19.70
CA ARG A 314 -2.07 -12.63 19.03
C ARG A 314 -3.57 -12.67 19.35
N LEU A 315 -4.35 -13.17 18.39
CA LEU A 315 -5.77 -13.46 18.53
C LEU A 315 -6.07 -14.90 18.10
N GLN A 316 -6.84 -15.62 18.89
CA GLN A 316 -7.27 -16.99 18.64
C GLN A 316 -8.71 -17.06 18.14
N PHE A 317 -8.93 -17.89 17.13
CA PHE A 317 -10.22 -18.10 16.52
C PHE A 317 -10.56 -19.59 16.46
N ARG A 318 -11.85 -19.90 16.59
CA ARG A 318 -12.42 -21.20 16.26
C ARG A 318 -13.10 -21.14 14.90
N LEU A 319 -12.80 -22.12 14.06
CA LEU A 319 -13.34 -22.31 12.72
C LEU A 319 -14.31 -23.49 12.74
N THR A 320 -15.54 -23.28 12.27
CA THR A 320 -16.49 -24.37 12.01
C THR A 320 -16.61 -24.55 10.51
N PHE A 321 -16.33 -25.74 10.00
CA PHE A 321 -16.40 -26.07 8.58
C PHE A 321 -17.75 -26.69 8.21
N GLU A 322 -18.15 -26.56 6.94
CA GLU A 322 -19.28 -27.27 6.32
C GLU A 322 -19.00 -28.76 6.19
#